data_AF-A0A356QHX4-F1
#
_entry.id   AF-A0A356QHX4-F1
#
_cell.length_a   1.000
_cell.length_b   1.000
_cell.length_c   1.000
_cell.angle_alpha   90.00
_cell.angle_beta   90.00
_cell.angle_gamma   90.00
#
_symmetry.space_group_name_H-M   'P 1'
#
loop_
_entity.id
_entity.type
_entity.pdbx_description
1 polymer ?
#
loop_
_entity_poly.entity_id
_entity_poly.type
_entity_poly.pdbx_seq_one_letter_code
_entity_poly.pdbx_strand_id
1 'polypeptide(L)'
;DQGIVLVSVSLPDAASLDRTQNYMAELSAAIEDIPGVQYSSAVAGYDILSSAVNTARGIMFINMKPWAERELTANELVGRIMQLGA
;
A
#
# COMPACT_ATOMS: atom_id res chain seq x y z
N ASP A 1 -15.44 3.67 -6.31
CA ASP A 1 -14.94 3.75 -4.92
C ASP A 1 -15.60 2.63 -4.14
N GLN A 2 -14.82 1.64 -3.69
CA GLN A 2 -15.31 0.49 -2.92
C GLN A 2 -14.85 0.58 -1.43
N GLY A 3 -14.32 1.73 -1.00
CA GLY A 3 -13.72 1.87 0.33
C GLY A 3 -12.39 1.12 0.52
N ILE A 4 -11.81 0.54 -0.54
CA ILE A 4 -10.52 -0.16 -0.50
C ILE A 4 -9.66 0.24 -1.70
N VAL A 5 -8.35 0.38 -1.47
CA VAL A 5 -7.31 0.57 -2.49
C VAL A 5 -6.26 -0.52 -2.34
N LEU A 6 -5.82 -1.09 -3.46
CA LEU A 6 -4.74 -2.07 -3.52
C LEU A 6 -3.48 -1.40 -4.05
N VAL A 7 -2.35 -1.69 -3.42
CA VAL A 7 -1.04 -1.17 -3.82
C VAL A 7 -0.11 -2.34 -4.06
N SER A 8 0.50 -2.40 -5.25
CA SER A 8 1.61 -3.31 -5.53
C SER A 8 2.90 -2.55 -5.30
N VAL A 9 3.77 -3.07 -4.43
CA VAL A 9 5.05 -2.46 -4.07
C VAL A 9 6.17 -3.20 -4.79
N SER A 10 7.08 -2.43 -5.39
CA SER A 10 8.18 -2.97 -6.18
C SER A 10 9.50 -2.29 -5.84
N LEU A 11 10.43 -3.06 -5.28
CA LEU A 11 11.82 -2.64 -5.07
C LEU A 11 12.71 -3.20 -6.19
N PRO A 12 13.98 -2.72 -6.30
CA PRO A 12 14.97 -3.36 -7.16
C PRO A 12 15.09 -4.86 -6.87
N ASP A 13 15.24 -5.69 -7.91
CA ASP A 13 15.14 -7.16 -7.82
C ASP A 13 16.10 -7.82 -6.82
N ALA A 14 17.20 -7.17 -6.46
CA ALA A 14 18.16 -7.66 -5.46
C ALA A 14 17.77 -7.33 -4.00
N ALA A 15 16.58 -6.75 -3.76
CA ALA A 15 16.12 -6.44 -2.40
C ALA A 15 15.81 -7.72 -1.60
N SER A 16 16.33 -7.76 -0.37
CA SER A 16 15.96 -8.79 0.61
C SER A 16 14.53 -8.59 1.10
N LEU A 17 13.94 -9.67 1.64
CA LEU A 17 12.60 -9.60 2.23
C LEU A 17 12.54 -8.57 3.37
N ASP A 18 13.57 -8.52 4.22
CA ASP A 18 13.69 -7.57 5.32
C ASP A 18 13.68 -6.11 4.82
N ARG A 19 14.43 -5.80 3.76
CA ARG A 19 14.44 -4.47 3.15
C ARG A 19 13.07 -4.09 2.61
N THR A 20 12.39 -5.01 1.93
CA THR A 20 11.03 -4.79 1.42
C THR A 20 10.03 -4.59 2.55
N GLN A 21 10.13 -5.38 3.63
CA GLN A 21 9.26 -5.26 4.79
C GLN A 21 9.45 -3.91 5.50
N ASN A 22 10.69 -3.46 5.69
CA ASN A 22 10.99 -2.16 6.31
C ASN A 22 10.44 -1.01 5.46
N TYR A 23 10.64 -1.03 4.14
CA TYR A 23 10.07 -0.02 3.25
C TYR A 23 8.54 -0.01 3.28
N MET A 24 7.91 -1.18 3.23
CA MET A 24 6.45 -1.28 3.30
C MET A 24 5.88 -0.81 4.64
N ALA A 25 6.63 -0.98 5.74
CA ALA A 25 6.23 -0.46 7.05
C ALA A 25 6.27 1.09 7.08
N GLU A 26 7.31 1.69 6.49
CA GLU A 26 7.40 3.16 6.35
C GLU A 26 6.27 3.70 5.46
N LEU A 27 6.02 3.05 4.32
CA LEU A 27 4.92 3.41 3.42
C LEU A 27 3.55 3.23 4.08
N SER A 28 3.36 2.16 4.85
CA SER A 28 2.14 1.89 5.62
C SER A 28 1.84 3.02 6.60
N ALA A 29 2.83 3.44 7.40
CA ALA A 29 2.68 4.56 8.32
C ALA A 29 2.33 5.86 7.59
N ALA A 30 3.03 6.18 6.50
CA ALA A 30 2.77 7.38 5.71
C ALA A 30 1.36 7.39 5.08
N ILE A 31 0.84 6.21 4.68
CA ILE A 31 -0.51 6.08 4.15
C ILE A 31 -1.56 6.23 5.25
N GLU A 32 -1.32 5.65 6.43
CA GLU A 32 -2.24 5.75 7.57
C GLU A 32 -2.39 7.18 8.11
N ASP A 33 -1.37 8.02 7.94
CA ASP A 33 -1.42 9.45 8.25
C ASP A 33 -2.34 10.25 7.30
N ILE A 34 -2.78 9.68 6.17
CA ILE A 34 -3.67 10.37 5.23
C ILE A 34 -5.10 10.43 5.80
N PRO A 35 -5.69 11.64 5.98
CA PRO A 35 -7.06 11.76 6.47
C PRO A 35 -8.07 11.04 5.57
N GLY A 36 -8.80 10.08 6.14
CA GLY A 36 -9.79 9.26 5.42
C GLY A 36 -9.35 7.81 5.23
N VAL A 37 -8.09 7.49 5.49
CA VAL A 37 -7.63 6.09 5.67
C VAL A 37 -8.05 5.60 7.05
N GLN A 38 -8.46 4.34 7.14
CA GLN A 38 -8.83 3.69 8.41
C GLN A 38 -7.69 2.82 8.93
N TYR A 39 -7.11 1.97 8.07
CA TYR A 39 -5.91 1.18 8.36
C TYR A 39 -5.33 0.61 7.07
N SER A 40 -4.07 0.18 7.13
CA SER A 40 -3.41 -0.52 6.04
C SER A 40 -2.89 -1.89 6.50
N SER A 41 -2.86 -2.85 5.58
CA SER A 41 -2.26 -4.17 5.81
C SER A 41 -1.26 -4.45 4.70
N ALA A 42 -0.04 -4.85 5.06
CA ALA A 42 1.05 -5.11 4.13
C ALA A 42 1.50 -6.57 4.17
N VAL A 43 1.77 -7.14 3.00
CA VAL A 43 2.37 -8.48 2.83
C VAL A 43 3.60 -8.33 1.93
N ALA A 44 4.78 -8.36 2.53
CA ALA A 44 6.05 -8.40 1.81
C ALA A 44 6.36 -9.84 1.35
N GLY A 45 7.08 -9.98 0.25
CA GLY A 45 7.52 -11.29 -0.25
C GLY A 45 6.53 -11.96 -1.21
N TYR A 46 5.45 -11.28 -1.59
CA TYR A 46 4.42 -11.83 -2.48
C TYR A 46 4.07 -10.82 -3.57
N ASP A 47 4.12 -11.27 -4.82
CA ASP A 47 3.69 -10.52 -5.99
C ASP A 47 2.30 -10.99 -6.43
N ILE A 48 1.31 -10.11 -6.24
CA ILE A 48 -0.09 -10.39 -6.62
C ILE A 48 -0.28 -10.55 -8.13
N LEU A 49 0.55 -9.89 -8.95
CA LEU A 49 0.38 -9.88 -10.40
C LEU A 49 0.84 -11.20 -11.02
N SER A 50 1.91 -11.78 -10.49
CA SER A 50 2.41 -13.10 -10.90
C SER A 50 1.92 -14.24 -10.00
N SER A 51 1.27 -13.92 -8.88
CA SER A 51 0.86 -14.88 -7.84
C SER A 51 2.02 -15.73 -7.30
N ALA A 52 3.21 -15.13 -7.19
CA ALA A 52 4.44 -15.82 -6.82
C ALA A 52 5.13 -15.19 -5.60
N VAL A 53 5.96 -15.99 -4.92
CA VAL A 53 6.85 -15.50 -3.86
C VAL A 53 8.01 -14.74 -4.50
N ASN A 54 8.22 -13.50 -4.07
CA ASN A 54 9.32 -12.64 -4.54
C ASN A 54 9.73 -11.67 -3.42
N THR A 55 10.98 -11.74 -2.98
CA THR A 55 11.50 -10.95 -1.86
C THR A 55 11.52 -9.44 -2.11
N ALA A 56 11.56 -9.00 -3.37
CA ALA A 56 11.60 -7.59 -3.76
C ALA A 56 10.20 -7.00 -4.06
N ARG A 57 9.13 -7.78 -3.83
CA ARG A 57 7.75 -7.38 -4.14
C ARG A 57 6.88 -7.46 -2.88
N GLY A 58 5.77 -6.75 -2.91
CA GLY A 58 4.76 -6.85 -1.88
C GLY A 58 3.41 -6.33 -2.34
N ILE A 59 2.39 -6.58 -1.53
CA ILE A 59 1.04 -6.06 -1.71
C ILE A 59 0.58 -5.36 -0.43
N MET A 60 -0.12 -4.25 -0.57
CA MET A 60 -0.80 -3.57 0.52
C MET A 60 -2.30 -3.41 0.22
N PHE A 61 -3.09 -3.54 1.29
CA PHE A 61 -4.53 -3.36 1.30
C PHE A 61 -4.84 -2.14 2.16
N ILE A 62 -5.32 -1.07 1.55
CA ILE A 62 -5.63 0.18 2.25
C ILE A 62 -7.15 0.27 2.42
N ASN A 63 -7.61 0.11 3.65
CA ASN A 63 -9.02 0.27 3.98
C ASN A 63 -9.29 1.74 4.33
N MET A 64 -10.30 2.29 3.68
CA MET A 64 -10.74 3.68 3.88
C MET A 64 -11.86 3.73 4.90
N LYS A 65 -12.03 4.88 5.56
CA LYS A 65 -13.18 5.13 6.42
C LYS A 65 -14.50 5.05 5.61
N PRO A 66 -15.65 4.82 6.27
CA PRO A 66 -16.95 4.88 5.60
C PRO A 66 -17.14 6.20 4.84
N TRP A 67 -17.88 6.18 3.72
CA TRP A 67 -18.06 7.36 2.86
C TRP A 67 -18.58 8.60 3.59
N ALA A 68 -19.41 8.42 4.62
CA ALA A 68 -19.95 9.54 5.41
C ALA A 68 -18.93 10.18 6.37
N GLU A 69 -17.75 9.57 6.55
CA GLU A 69 -16.70 9.99 7.50
C GLU A 69 -15.43 10.50 6.79
N ARG A 70 -15.46 10.61 5.45
CA ARG A 70 -14.33 11.09 4.66
C ARG A 70 -14.78 11.92 3.46
N GLU A 71 -14.01 12.96 3.17
CA GLU A 71 -14.11 13.69 1.90
C GLU A 71 -13.20 13.09 0.82
N LEU A 72 -12.17 12.35 1.24
CA LEU A 72 -11.17 11.74 0.35
C LEU A 72 -11.80 10.63 -0.50
N THR A 73 -11.73 10.71 -1.82
CA THR A 73 -12.12 9.63 -2.74
C THR A 73 -11.01 8.61 -2.92
N ALA A 74 -11.36 7.38 -3.33
CA ALA A 74 -10.37 6.35 -3.64
C ALA A 74 -9.37 6.79 -4.74
N ASN A 75 -9.80 7.54 -5.74
CA ASN A 75 -8.92 8.02 -6.82
C ASN A 75 -7.93 9.08 -6.31
N GLU A 76 -8.36 9.99 -5.44
CA GLU A 76 -7.46 10.96 -4.81
C GLU A 76 -6.46 10.27 -3.88
N LEU A 77 -6.89 9.24 -3.15
CA LEU A 77 -5.99 8.42 -2.34
C LEU A 77 -4.91 7.75 -3.22
N VAL A 78 -5.30 7.13 -4.34
CA VAL A 78 -4.34 6.56 -5.31
C VAL A 78 -3.33 7.63 -5.77
N GLY A 79 -3.80 8.83 -6.10
CA GLY A 79 -2.94 9.93 -6.50
C GLY A 79 -1.93 10.34 -5.42
N ARG A 80 -2.33 10.36 -4.15
CA ARG A 80 -1.43 10.64 -3.01
C ARG A 80 -0.43 9.51 -2.79
N ILE A 81 -0.87 8.25 -2.87
CA ILE A 81 0.00 7.07 -2.69
C ILE A 81 1.11 7.05 -3.76
N MET A 82 0.78 7.36 -5.02
CA MET A 82 1.77 7.43 -6.11
C MET A 82 2.85 8.51 -5.86
N GLN A 83 2.51 9.60 -5.14
CA GLN A 83 3.48 10.64 -4.77
C GLN A 83 4.43 10.19 -3.64
N LEU A 84 4.05 9.18 -2.85
CA LEU A 84 4.88 8.60 -1.79
C LEU A 84 5.89 7.57 -2.32
N GLY A 85 5.87 7.25 -3.62
CA GLY A 85 6.81 6.31 -4.23
C GLY A 85 6.38 4.85 -4.17
N ALA A 86 5.07 4.59 -4.08
CA ALA A 86 4.51 3.26 -4.31
C ALA A 86 4.68 2.80 -5.77
#